data_AF-A0AAU7QKB7-F1
#
_entry.id   AF-A0AAU7QKB7-F1
#
_cell.length_a   1.000
_cell.length_b   1.000
_cell.length_c   1.000
_cell.angle_alpha   90.00
_cell.angle_beta   90.00
_cell.angle_gamma   90.00
#
_symmetry.space_group_name_H-M   'P 1'
#
loop_
_entity.id
_entity.type
_entity.pdbx_description
1 polymer ?
#
loop_
_entity_poly.entity_id
_entity_poly.type
_entity_poly.pdbx_seq_one_letter_code
_entity_poly.pdbx_strand_id
1 'polypeptide(L)'
;MGPLERHASGAHPFNSTLETGIRALVVLDALYPRRCDLLEITWLDHLVVHTGDLDGLGVPESLHPDLPNRAGELLVRRQLVEKSLRLMQQVHLVDLFETEDGIAFGASEDAPSYLALLQAPYSLALKQRAKWMADRFEGMQTADIRALIEGRIGRWTADFRAEELPAELLK
;
A
#
# COMPACT_ATOMS: atom_id res chain seq x y z
N MET A 1 31.35 -12.37 32.66
CA MET A 1 31.14 -12.11 31.22
C MET A 1 30.05 -13.05 30.75
N GLY A 2 28.80 -12.62 30.83
CA GLY A 2 27.67 -13.41 30.35
C GLY A 2 27.68 -13.49 28.82
N PRO A 3 27.13 -14.55 28.20
CA PRO A 3 27.04 -14.63 26.75
C PRO A 3 26.13 -13.51 26.25
N LEU A 4 26.56 -12.77 25.24
CA LEU A 4 25.67 -11.87 24.50
C LEU A 4 24.67 -12.74 23.73
N GLU A 5 23.49 -12.91 24.31
CA GLU A 5 22.32 -13.41 23.60
C GLU A 5 22.01 -12.44 22.46
N ARG A 6 22.46 -12.81 21.26
CA ARG A 6 22.00 -12.19 20.02
C ARG A 6 20.51 -12.50 19.88
N HIS A 7 19.68 -11.59 20.36
CA HIS A 7 18.30 -11.49 19.93
C HIS A 7 18.32 -11.08 18.46
N ALA A 8 18.48 -12.06 17.57
CA ALA A 8 18.04 -11.90 16.19
C ALA A 8 16.51 -11.80 16.25
N SER A 9 15.99 -10.59 16.51
CA SER A 9 14.58 -10.31 16.30
C SER A 9 14.31 -10.68 14.84
N GLY A 10 13.32 -11.56 14.64
CA GLY A 10 12.91 -12.08 13.33
C GLY A 10 12.30 -10.99 12.46
N ALA A 11 13.09 -9.97 12.14
CA ALA A 11 12.75 -8.94 11.20
C ALA A 11 12.72 -9.59 9.82
N HIS A 12 11.53 -10.01 9.41
CA HIS A 12 11.26 -10.26 8.00
C HIS A 12 11.60 -8.96 7.25
N PRO A 13 12.57 -8.98 6.31
CA PRO A 13 13.01 -7.77 5.62
C PRO A 13 11.90 -7.15 4.75
N PHE A 14 10.88 -7.95 4.40
CA PHE A 14 9.71 -7.56 3.64
C PHE A 14 8.47 -7.47 4.55
N ASN A 15 7.57 -6.54 4.24
CA ASN A 15 6.34 -6.28 5.00
C ASN A 15 6.61 -5.80 6.44
N SER A 16 7.75 -5.15 6.67
CA SER A 16 7.95 -4.34 7.87
C SER A 16 7.18 -3.02 7.76
N THR A 17 6.92 -2.37 8.89
CA THR A 17 6.28 -1.04 8.92
C THR A 17 7.07 -0.01 8.09
N LEU A 18 8.40 -0.07 8.13
CA LEU A 18 9.24 0.84 7.36
C LEU A 18 9.12 0.57 5.85
N GLU A 19 9.28 -0.69 5.45
CA GLU A 19 9.25 -1.06 4.03
C GLU A 19 7.87 -0.82 3.42
N THR A 20 6.79 -1.17 4.13
CA THR A 20 5.40 -0.86 3.73
C THR A 20 5.17 0.66 3.64
N GLY A 21 5.75 1.44 4.56
CA GLY A 21 5.66 2.91 4.50
C GLY A 21 6.37 3.51 3.30
N ILE A 22 7.54 2.98 2.94
CA ILE A 22 8.26 3.37 1.72
C ILE A 22 7.45 2.99 0.47
N ARG A 23 6.81 1.81 0.43
CA ARG A 23 5.93 1.44 -0.68
C ARG A 23 4.74 2.37 -0.82
N ALA A 24 4.05 2.64 0.29
CA ALA A 24 2.93 3.58 0.29
C ALA A 24 3.36 4.98 -0.18
N LEU A 25 4.53 5.46 0.27
CA LEU A 25 5.08 6.74 -0.17
C LEU A 25 5.38 6.76 -1.66
N VAL A 26 6.02 5.71 -2.20
CA VAL A 26 6.32 5.60 -3.64
C VAL A 26 5.04 5.59 -4.48
N VAL A 27 3.99 4.93 -4.00
CA VAL A 27 2.67 4.94 -4.65
C VAL A 27 2.04 6.32 -4.63
N LEU A 28 2.01 6.98 -3.46
CA LEU A 28 1.41 8.32 -3.30
C LEU A 28 2.14 9.37 -4.14
N ASP A 29 3.47 9.29 -4.22
CA ASP A 29 4.31 10.16 -5.06
C ASP A 29 4.01 9.94 -6.55
N ALA A 30 3.90 8.68 -7.00
CA ALA A 30 3.56 8.37 -8.39
C ALA A 30 2.16 8.85 -8.79
N LEU A 31 1.22 8.89 -7.85
CA LEU A 31 -0.15 9.36 -8.06
C LEU A 31 -0.31 10.88 -7.88
N TYR A 32 0.73 11.61 -7.50
CA TYR A 32 0.64 13.04 -7.22
C TYR A 32 0.02 13.83 -8.41
N PRO A 33 -0.93 14.76 -8.16
CA PRO A 33 -1.38 15.29 -6.87
C PRO A 33 -2.59 14.56 -6.25
N ARG A 34 -2.95 13.35 -6.74
CA ARG A 34 -4.08 12.58 -6.23
C ARG A 34 -3.84 12.19 -4.77
N ARG A 35 -4.91 12.28 -3.97
CA ARG A 35 -4.95 11.82 -2.58
C ARG A 35 -5.75 10.54 -2.48
N CYS A 36 -5.36 9.68 -1.54
CA CYS A 36 -5.93 8.35 -1.40
C CYS A 36 -6.39 8.12 0.04
N ASP A 37 -7.54 7.48 0.24
CA ASP A 37 -7.96 7.04 1.58
C ASP A 37 -7.16 5.79 2.03
N LEU A 38 -7.33 5.39 3.30
CA LEU A 38 -6.61 4.23 3.86
C LEU A 38 -6.92 2.92 3.12
N LEU A 39 -8.17 2.74 2.68
CA LEU A 39 -8.57 1.54 1.95
C LEU A 39 -7.89 1.53 0.58
N GLU A 40 -7.88 2.66 -0.11
CA GLU A 40 -7.18 2.89 -1.37
C GLU A 40 -5.71 2.52 -1.30
N ILE A 41 -5.00 3.07 -0.32
CA ILE A 41 -3.58 2.78 -0.14
C ILE A 41 -3.36 1.30 0.19
N THR A 42 -4.28 0.65 0.93
CA THR A 42 -4.15 -0.76 1.29
C THR A 42 -4.13 -1.66 0.06
N TRP A 43 -5.01 -1.44 -0.91
CA TRP A 43 -4.97 -2.24 -2.14
C TRP A 43 -3.89 -1.79 -3.11
N LEU A 44 -3.54 -0.50 -3.17
CA LEU A 44 -2.41 -0.03 -3.99
C LEU A 44 -1.08 -0.61 -3.51
N ASP A 45 -0.85 -0.68 -2.20
CA ASP A 45 0.34 -1.29 -1.58
C ASP A 45 0.47 -2.78 -1.95
N HIS A 46 -0.66 -3.49 -2.08
CA HIS A 46 -0.67 -4.85 -2.58
C HIS A 46 -0.32 -4.89 -4.07
N LEU A 47 -1.04 -4.14 -4.90
CA LEU A 47 -0.90 -4.19 -6.35
C LEU A 47 0.50 -3.77 -6.84
N VAL A 48 1.16 -2.82 -6.17
CA VAL A 48 2.48 -2.33 -6.61
C VAL A 48 3.57 -3.39 -6.53
N VAL A 49 3.41 -4.38 -5.66
CA VAL A 49 4.32 -5.53 -5.56
C VAL A 49 3.78 -6.79 -6.23
N HIS A 50 2.47 -6.84 -6.49
CA HIS A 50 1.78 -7.93 -7.20
C HIS A 50 1.18 -7.44 -8.53
N THR A 51 1.97 -6.77 -9.36
CA THR A 51 1.50 -6.19 -10.63
C THR A 51 0.95 -7.22 -11.61
N GLY A 52 1.35 -8.50 -11.48
CA GLY A 52 0.77 -9.61 -12.23
C GLY A 52 -0.72 -9.86 -11.98
N ASP A 53 -1.31 -9.27 -10.93
CA ASP A 53 -2.75 -9.30 -10.68
C ASP A 53 -3.52 -8.34 -11.62
N LEU A 54 -2.82 -7.53 -12.40
CA LEU A 54 -3.37 -6.57 -13.36
C LEU A 54 -3.18 -7.09 -14.81
N ASP A 55 -4.21 -6.90 -15.63
CA ASP A 55 -4.19 -7.30 -17.04
C ASP A 55 -3.81 -6.15 -17.97
N GLY A 56 -3.09 -6.42 -19.05
CA GLY A 56 -2.87 -5.45 -20.13
C GLY A 56 -1.55 -5.65 -20.85
N LEU A 57 -1.35 -4.87 -21.91
CA LEU A 57 -0.06 -4.82 -22.60
C LEU A 57 0.95 -4.05 -21.73
N GLY A 58 2.13 -4.64 -21.57
CA GLY A 58 3.24 -4.01 -20.85
C GLY A 58 3.12 -4.02 -19.32
N VAL A 59 2.30 -4.90 -18.73
CA VAL A 59 2.27 -5.11 -17.28
C VAL A 59 3.65 -5.60 -16.80
N PRO A 60 4.30 -4.92 -15.83
CA PRO A 60 5.54 -5.40 -15.26
C PRO A 60 5.34 -6.70 -14.47
N GLU A 61 6.36 -7.57 -14.44
CA GLU A 61 6.35 -8.75 -13.55
C GLU A 61 6.20 -8.34 -12.08
N SER A 62 5.51 -9.14 -11.28
CA SER A 62 5.40 -8.91 -9.82
C SER A 62 6.78 -8.83 -9.15
N LEU A 63 6.92 -7.98 -8.15
CA LEU A 63 8.13 -7.95 -7.30
C LEU A 63 8.12 -9.08 -6.27
N HIS A 64 6.93 -9.40 -5.76
CA HIS A 64 6.75 -10.42 -4.74
C HIS A 64 6.18 -11.70 -5.36
N PRO A 65 6.56 -12.89 -4.84
CA PRO A 65 6.01 -14.14 -5.32
C PRO A 65 4.51 -14.25 -5.04
N ASP A 66 3.83 -15.06 -5.83
CA ASP A 66 2.43 -15.38 -5.60
C ASP A 66 2.27 -16.18 -4.30
N LEU A 67 1.37 -15.73 -3.42
CA LEU A 67 1.00 -16.41 -2.20
C LEU A 67 -0.39 -17.08 -2.34
N PRO A 68 -0.59 -18.29 -1.80
CA PRO A 68 -1.92 -18.87 -1.68
C PRO A 68 -2.77 -18.10 -0.65
N ASN A 69 -4.08 -17.97 -0.88
CA ASN A 69 -5.06 -17.28 -0.01
C ASN A 69 -4.91 -15.74 0.13
N ARG A 70 -5.01 -15.02 -0.99
CA ARG A 70 -4.85 -13.55 -1.09
C ARG A 70 -5.84 -12.70 -0.25
N ALA A 71 -7.06 -13.18 -0.03
CA ALA A 71 -8.11 -12.39 0.64
C ALA A 71 -7.85 -12.12 2.13
N GLY A 72 -7.35 -13.11 2.88
CA GLY A 72 -7.06 -12.96 4.31
C GLY A 72 -5.84 -12.09 4.61
N GLU A 73 -4.98 -11.87 3.63
CA GLU A 73 -3.77 -11.06 3.76
C GLU A 73 -4.09 -9.56 3.90
N LEU A 74 -5.08 -9.08 3.15
CA LEU A 74 -5.39 -7.64 3.09
C LEU A 74 -5.94 -7.07 4.40
N LEU A 75 -6.66 -7.87 5.19
CA LEU A 75 -7.14 -7.45 6.51
C LEU A 75 -5.97 -7.21 7.47
N VAL A 76 -4.98 -8.12 7.45
CA VAL A 76 -3.73 -7.97 8.22
C VAL A 76 -2.90 -6.80 7.68
N ARG A 77 -2.91 -6.59 6.35
CA ARG A 77 -2.18 -5.48 5.71
C ARG A 77 -2.78 -4.12 6.03
N ARG A 78 -4.10 -3.96 6.19
CA ARG A 78 -4.69 -2.63 6.50
C ARG A 78 -4.09 -2.02 7.76
N GLN A 79 -4.00 -2.80 8.85
CA GLN A 79 -3.41 -2.31 10.11
C GLN A 79 -1.91 -1.99 9.95
N LEU A 80 -1.20 -2.78 9.13
CA LEU A 80 0.21 -2.53 8.83
C LEU A 80 0.38 -1.24 8.01
N VAL A 81 -0.42 -1.04 6.96
CA VAL A 81 -0.43 0.16 6.11
C VAL A 81 -0.75 1.38 6.95
N GLU A 82 -1.76 1.32 7.82
CA GLU A 82 -2.09 2.42 8.72
C GLU A 82 -0.92 2.80 9.64
N LYS A 83 -0.29 1.82 10.30
CA LYS A 83 0.91 2.05 11.13
C LYS A 83 2.05 2.65 10.31
N SER A 84 2.19 2.22 9.06
CA SER A 84 3.24 2.67 8.14
C SER A 84 3.00 4.10 7.65
N LEU A 85 1.76 4.49 7.36
CA LEU A 85 1.40 5.87 7.02
C LEU A 85 1.62 6.80 8.21
N ARG A 86 1.31 6.37 9.43
CA ARG A 86 1.62 7.13 10.64
C ARG A 86 3.13 7.35 10.80
N LEU A 87 3.96 6.32 10.53
CA LEU A 87 5.41 6.46 10.52
C LEU A 87 5.87 7.48 9.47
N MET A 88 5.34 7.40 8.24
CA MET A 88 5.71 8.34 7.16
C MET A 88 5.29 9.79 7.47
N GLN A 89 4.16 9.99 8.17
CA GLN A 89 3.76 11.30 8.69
C GLN A 89 4.72 11.83 9.76
N GLN A 90 5.16 10.98 10.69
CA GLN A 90 6.11 11.37 11.74
C GLN A 90 7.46 11.84 11.19
N VAL A 91 7.83 11.39 9.99
CA VAL A 91 9.05 11.80 9.28
C VAL A 91 8.77 12.81 8.16
N HIS A 92 7.56 13.41 8.12
CA HIS A 92 7.15 14.46 7.18
C HIS A 92 7.19 14.08 5.69
N LEU A 93 7.04 12.79 5.37
CA LEU A 93 7.01 12.30 3.98
C LEU A 93 5.59 12.11 3.44
N VAL A 94 4.60 11.99 4.31
CA VAL A 94 3.18 11.86 3.97
C VAL A 94 2.38 12.92 4.72
N ASP A 95 1.47 13.58 4.01
CA ASP A 95 0.53 14.54 4.57
C ASP A 95 -0.86 13.91 4.73
N LEU A 96 -1.59 14.39 5.74
CA LEU A 96 -2.96 14.00 6.05
C LEU A 96 -3.91 15.14 5.69
N PHE A 97 -4.99 14.81 4.98
CA PHE A 97 -6.00 15.75 4.55
C PHE A 97 -7.39 15.33 5.07
N GLU A 98 -8.09 16.24 5.70
CA GLU A 98 -9.51 16.08 6.01
C GLU A 98 -10.33 16.36 4.74
N THR A 99 -11.30 15.49 4.47
CA THR A 99 -12.19 15.51 3.30
C THR A 99 -13.61 15.27 3.77
N GLU A 100 -14.60 15.53 2.91
CA GLU A 100 -16.02 15.26 3.21
C GLU A 100 -16.27 13.77 3.48
N ASP A 101 -15.48 12.88 2.87
CA ASP A 101 -15.57 11.43 3.00
C ASP A 101 -14.67 10.85 4.11
N GLY A 102 -13.98 11.71 4.89
CA GLY A 102 -13.08 11.31 5.97
C GLY A 102 -11.63 11.72 5.74
N ILE A 103 -10.68 10.81 5.98
CA ILE A 103 -9.24 11.10 5.94
C ILE A 103 -8.63 10.58 4.63
N ALA A 104 -7.89 11.45 3.95
CA ALA A 104 -7.05 11.10 2.80
C ALA A 104 -5.57 11.38 3.09
N PHE A 105 -4.69 10.69 2.39
CA PHE A 105 -3.24 10.85 2.48
C PHE A 105 -2.66 11.22 1.12
N GLY A 106 -1.58 12.00 1.14
CA GLY A 106 -0.82 12.39 -0.05
C GLY A 106 0.68 12.40 0.24
N ALA A 107 1.50 12.29 -0.81
CA ALA A 107 2.93 12.54 -0.68
C ALA A 107 3.16 14.02 -0.35
N SER A 108 4.07 14.30 0.59
CA SER A 108 4.46 15.67 0.92
C SER A 108 5.39 16.27 -0.14
N GLU A 109 5.65 17.58 -0.05
CA GLU A 109 6.59 18.26 -0.95
C GLU A 109 8.04 17.75 -0.83
N ASP A 110 8.41 17.16 0.32
CA ASP A 110 9.74 16.60 0.57
C ASP A 110 9.89 15.16 0.06
N ALA A 111 8.78 14.48 -0.25
CA ALA A 111 8.77 13.10 -0.70
C ALA A 111 9.64 12.84 -1.95
N PRO A 112 9.58 13.64 -3.03
CA PRO A 112 10.38 13.40 -4.23
C PRO A 112 11.89 13.41 -3.93
N SER A 113 12.33 14.31 -3.05
CA SER A 113 13.74 14.44 -2.66
C SER A 113 14.23 13.21 -1.88
N TYR A 114 13.44 12.72 -0.92
CA TYR A 114 13.73 11.49 -0.19
C TYR A 114 13.76 10.29 -1.14
N LEU A 115 12.74 10.17 -1.99
CA LEU A 115 12.63 9.07 -2.93
C LEU A 115 13.81 9.07 -3.91
N ALA A 116 14.30 10.23 -4.37
CA ALA A 116 15.48 10.32 -5.22
C ALA A 116 16.75 9.67 -4.62
N LEU A 117 16.85 9.57 -3.29
CA LEU A 117 17.97 8.91 -2.61
C LEU A 117 17.87 7.37 -2.65
N LEU A 118 16.68 6.81 -2.91
CA LEU A 118 16.46 5.37 -2.95
C LEU A 118 16.93 4.78 -4.30
N GLN A 119 18.18 4.32 -4.32
CA GLN A 119 18.87 3.81 -5.52
C GLN A 119 19.06 2.27 -5.53
N ALA A 120 18.60 1.56 -4.51
CA ALA A 120 18.67 0.11 -4.49
C ALA A 120 17.83 -0.48 -5.65
N PRO A 121 18.24 -1.61 -6.27
CA PRO A 121 17.51 -2.23 -7.38
C PRO A 121 16.02 -2.46 -7.09
N TYR A 122 15.70 -2.92 -5.88
CA TYR A 122 14.32 -3.09 -5.42
C TYR A 122 13.52 -1.79 -5.45
N SER A 123 14.08 -0.70 -4.90
CA SER A 123 13.41 0.60 -4.85
C SER A 123 13.21 1.21 -6.23
N LEU A 124 14.18 1.02 -7.14
CA LEU A 124 14.03 1.47 -8.53
C LEU A 124 12.93 0.68 -9.25
N ALA A 125 12.90 -0.63 -9.08
CA ALA A 125 11.89 -1.51 -9.64
C ALA A 125 10.48 -1.23 -9.09
N LEU A 126 10.38 -0.85 -7.81
CA LEU A 126 9.15 -0.42 -7.15
C LEU A 126 8.62 0.90 -7.73
N LYS A 127 9.48 1.92 -7.88
CA LYS A 127 9.10 3.21 -8.51
C LYS A 127 8.61 3.03 -9.94
N GLN A 128 9.26 2.17 -10.72
CA GLN A 128 8.83 1.86 -12.09
C GLN A 128 7.42 1.29 -12.13
N ARG A 129 7.08 0.38 -11.20
CA ARG A 129 5.75 -0.22 -11.10
C ARG A 129 4.71 0.78 -10.61
N ALA A 130 5.04 1.58 -9.60
CA ALA A 130 4.17 2.64 -9.13
C ALA A 130 3.85 3.66 -10.24
N LYS A 131 4.87 4.07 -11.01
CA LYS A 131 4.66 4.91 -12.18
C LYS A 131 3.76 4.24 -13.22
N TRP A 132 4.03 2.99 -13.58
CA TRP A 132 3.19 2.26 -14.53
C TRP A 132 1.73 2.15 -14.06
N MET A 133 1.51 1.90 -12.76
CA MET A 133 0.17 1.89 -12.17
C MET A 133 -0.50 3.26 -12.23
N ALA A 134 0.23 4.33 -11.93
CA ALA A 134 -0.29 5.70 -12.01
C ALA A 134 -0.70 6.05 -13.44
N ASP A 135 0.17 5.76 -14.43
CA ASP A 135 -0.11 5.97 -15.85
C ASP A 135 -1.34 5.13 -16.29
N ARG A 136 -1.51 3.92 -15.75
CA ARG A 136 -2.66 3.05 -16.04
C ARG A 136 -3.97 3.58 -15.46
N PHE A 137 -3.93 4.14 -14.26
CA PHE A 137 -5.10 4.66 -13.55
C PHE A 137 -5.37 6.13 -13.84
N GLU A 138 -4.58 6.76 -14.71
CA GLU A 138 -4.75 8.15 -15.11
C GLU A 138 -6.17 8.38 -15.66
N GLY A 139 -6.85 9.39 -15.12
CA GLY A 139 -8.22 9.75 -15.51
C GLY A 139 -9.32 8.82 -14.98
N MET A 140 -8.99 7.72 -14.29
CA MET A 140 -9.98 6.84 -13.67
C MET A 140 -10.46 7.39 -12.31
N GLN A 141 -11.76 7.24 -12.03
CA GLN A 141 -12.27 7.54 -10.70
C GLN A 141 -11.93 6.41 -9.73
N THR A 142 -11.85 6.74 -8.43
CA THR A 142 -11.57 5.73 -7.37
C THR A 142 -12.53 4.55 -7.43
N ALA A 143 -13.81 4.82 -7.73
CA ALA A 143 -14.83 3.79 -7.87
C ALA A 143 -14.54 2.81 -9.02
N ASP A 144 -14.01 3.31 -10.15
CA ASP A 144 -13.68 2.48 -11.31
C ASP A 144 -12.46 1.61 -11.04
N ILE A 145 -11.43 2.18 -10.40
CA ILE A 145 -10.23 1.44 -10.01
C ILE A 145 -10.61 0.34 -9.01
N ARG A 146 -11.44 0.67 -8.02
CA ARG A 146 -11.97 -0.29 -7.06
C ARG A 146 -12.75 -1.42 -7.73
N ALA A 147 -13.67 -1.11 -8.64
CA ALA A 147 -14.46 -2.12 -9.34
C ALA A 147 -13.58 -3.06 -10.18
N LEU A 148 -12.54 -2.52 -10.83
CA LEU A 148 -11.56 -3.31 -11.59
C LEU A 148 -10.84 -4.32 -10.69
N ILE A 149 -10.44 -3.88 -9.50
CA ILE A 149 -9.70 -4.69 -8.53
C ILE A 149 -10.61 -5.78 -7.94
N GLU A 150 -11.80 -5.42 -7.49
CA GLU A 150 -12.79 -6.35 -6.93
C GLU A 150 -13.18 -7.45 -7.94
N GLY A 151 -13.28 -7.10 -9.22
CA GLY A 151 -13.62 -8.05 -10.29
C GLY A 151 -12.52 -9.07 -10.59
N ARG A 152 -11.27 -8.79 -10.20
CA ARG A 152 -10.09 -9.62 -10.54
C ARG A 152 -9.66 -10.51 -9.40
N ILE A 153 -9.57 -9.93 -8.21
CA ILE A 153 -8.89 -10.56 -7.09
C ILE A 153 -9.90 -10.99 -6.00
N GLY A 154 -11.19 -10.79 -6.26
CA GLY A 154 -12.31 -11.17 -5.41
C GLY A 154 -12.88 -10.00 -4.61
N ARG A 155 -14.02 -10.24 -3.93
CA ARG A 155 -14.70 -9.22 -3.10
C ARG A 155 -13.92 -8.95 -1.82
N TRP A 156 -12.84 -8.17 -1.92
CA TRP A 156 -12.06 -7.73 -0.76
C TRP A 156 -12.88 -6.86 0.19
N THR A 157 -13.86 -6.14 -0.34
CA THR A 157 -14.66 -5.14 0.40
C THR A 157 -15.87 -5.68 1.14
N ALA A 158 -16.33 -6.89 0.80
CA ALA A 158 -17.39 -7.55 1.56
C ALA A 158 -16.89 -7.94 2.96
N ASP A 159 -15.64 -8.42 3.04
CA ASP A 159 -15.02 -8.80 4.32
C ASP A 159 -14.66 -7.55 5.16
N PHE A 160 -14.36 -6.41 4.54
CA PHE A 160 -14.13 -5.15 5.27
C PHE A 160 -15.39 -4.55 5.91
N ARG A 161 -16.59 -4.73 5.32
CA ARG A 161 -17.86 -4.23 5.89
C ARG A 161 -18.48 -5.15 6.95
N ALA A 162 -18.17 -6.44 6.91
CA ALA A 162 -18.78 -7.41 7.83
C ALA A 162 -18.38 -7.17 9.31
N GLU A 163 -17.23 -6.53 9.56
CA GLU A 163 -16.73 -6.24 10.91
C GLU A 163 -16.97 -4.80 11.39
N GLU A 164 -17.50 -3.90 10.53
CA GLU A 164 -18.00 -2.58 10.98
C GLU A 164 -19.33 -2.70 11.77
N LEU A 165 -19.96 -3.89 11.76
CA LEU A 165 -21.07 -4.19 12.64
C LEU A 165 -20.51 -4.57 14.01
N PRO A 166 -20.77 -3.79 15.08
CA PRO A 166 -20.40 -4.19 16.42
C PRO A 166 -21.05 -5.54 16.73
N ALA A 167 -20.28 -6.43 17.36
CA ALA A 167 -20.69 -7.78 17.78
C ALA A 167 -21.88 -7.82 18.77
N GLU A 168 -22.59 -6.71 18.99
CA GLU A 168 -23.73 -6.61 19.90
C GLU A 168 -25.10 -6.83 19.23
N LEU A 169 -25.17 -7.14 17.94
CA LEU A 169 -26.44 -7.38 17.22
C LEU A 169 -26.59 -8.81 16.66
N LEU A 170 -26.08 -9.80 17.40
CA LEU A 170 -26.38 -11.23 17.18
C LEU A 170 -26.73 -11.94 18.50
N LYS A 171 -27.71 -11.41 19.23
CA LYS A 171 -28.46 -12.17 20.25
C LYS A 171 -29.88 -12.42 19.79
#